data_AF-A0A084U645-F1
#
_entry.id   AF-A0A084U645-F1
#
_cell.length_a   1.000
_cell.length_b   1.000
_cell.length_c   1.000
_cell.angle_alpha   90.00
_cell.angle_beta   90.00
_cell.angle_gamma   90.00
#
_symmetry.space_group_name_H-M   'P 1'
#
loop_
_entity.id
_entity.type
_entity.pdbx_description
1 polymer ?
#
loop_
_entity_poly.entity_id
_entity_poly.type
_entity_poly.pdbx_seq_one_letter_code
_entity_poly.pdbx_strand_id
1 'polypeptide(L)'
;MSIITRHRTAPRLRNRTAAIHTYSVGQFATFRNRFDASLPQLCRISGKLPTNGGMPRYRIRKDGEHTEYVATQDELSPVSPAPVDFAPKPTTQS
;
A
#
# COMPACT_ATOMS: atom_id res chain seq x y z
N MET A 1 -17.26 40.07 -5.09
CA MET A 1 -17.25 38.95 -4.11
C MET A 1 -17.97 37.77 -4.74
N SER A 2 -17.28 36.68 -5.09
CA SER A 2 -17.93 35.49 -5.67
C SER A 2 -17.29 34.22 -5.13
N ILE A 3 -18.14 33.31 -4.67
CA ILE A 3 -17.79 32.12 -3.87
C ILE A 3 -17.33 30.95 -4.75
N ILE A 4 -16.19 30.35 -4.39
CA ILE A 4 -15.67 29.15 -5.05
C ILE A 4 -16.46 27.93 -4.57
N THR A 5 -17.34 27.41 -5.42
CA THR A 5 -18.09 26.18 -5.16
C THR A 5 -17.15 24.99 -5.06
N ARG A 6 -16.76 24.61 -3.85
CA ARG A 6 -16.03 23.37 -3.59
C ARG A 6 -16.96 22.20 -3.85
N HIS A 7 -16.79 21.53 -4.99
CA HIS A 7 -17.47 20.27 -5.32
C HIS A 7 -17.07 19.20 -4.31
N ARG A 8 -17.80 19.12 -3.19
CA ARG A 8 -17.59 18.15 -2.12
C ARG A 8 -18.13 16.80 -2.57
N THR A 9 -17.34 16.10 -3.40
CA THR A 9 -17.70 14.81 -3.98
C THR A 9 -18.02 13.82 -2.86
N ALA A 10 -19.31 13.53 -2.65
CA ALA A 10 -19.75 12.59 -1.65
C ALA A 10 -19.15 11.21 -1.93
N PRO A 11 -18.66 10.47 -0.91
CA PRO A 11 -18.11 9.15 -1.10
C PRO A 11 -19.24 8.22 -1.54
N ARG A 12 -19.20 7.78 -2.81
CA ARG A 12 -20.11 6.73 -3.30
C ARG A 12 -19.81 5.45 -2.53
N LEU A 13 -20.64 5.11 -1.53
CA LEU A 13 -20.69 3.76 -0.97
C LEU A 13 -21.22 2.79 -2.04
N ARG A 14 -20.36 2.47 -3.01
CA ARG A 14 -20.51 1.26 -3.80
C ARG A 14 -20.21 0.11 -2.86
N ASN A 15 -21.26 -0.65 -2.51
CA ASN A 15 -21.12 -2.01 -1.98
C ASN A 15 -20.23 -2.79 -2.96
N ARG A 16 -18.96 -2.84 -2.60
CA ARG A 16 -17.93 -3.57 -3.30
C ARG A 16 -17.84 -4.90 -2.57
N THR A 17 -18.12 -6.00 -3.27
CA THR A 17 -17.74 -7.35 -2.83
C THR A 17 -16.34 -7.27 -2.26
N ALA A 18 -16.19 -7.53 -0.96
CA ALA A 18 -15.01 -7.13 -0.20
C ALA A 18 -13.82 -8.03 -0.55
N ALA A 19 -13.27 -7.82 -1.74
CA ALA A 19 -12.05 -8.47 -2.20
C ALA A 19 -10.98 -8.20 -1.15
N ILE A 20 -10.42 -9.28 -0.61
CA ILE A 20 -9.67 -9.25 0.64
C ILE A 20 -8.38 -8.45 0.40
N HIS A 21 -8.38 -7.18 0.81
CA HIS A 21 -7.21 -6.32 0.70
C HIS A 21 -6.19 -6.71 1.77
N THR A 22 -5.29 -7.64 1.44
CA THR A 22 -4.23 -8.14 2.31
C THR A 22 -3.26 -7.04 2.77
N TYR A 23 -3.03 -6.00 1.95
CA TYR A 23 -2.18 -4.87 2.33
C TYR A 23 -2.97 -3.75 3.00
N SER A 24 -2.36 -3.11 4.00
CA SER A 24 -2.90 -1.95 4.72
C SER A 24 -2.34 -0.63 4.19
N VAL A 25 -3.13 0.45 4.30
CA VAL A 25 -2.64 1.80 3.97
C VAL A 25 -1.55 2.19 4.97
N GLY A 26 -0.45 2.73 4.45
CA GLY A 26 0.76 3.06 5.22
C GLY A 26 1.79 1.93 5.28
N GLN A 27 1.43 0.69 4.93
CA GLN A 27 2.34 -0.46 4.87
C GLN A 27 3.35 -0.32 3.72
N PHE A 28 4.55 -0.90 3.90
CA PHE A 28 5.54 -1.02 2.84
C PHE A 28 5.42 -2.37 2.11
N ALA A 29 5.56 -2.32 0.79
CA ALA A 29 5.54 -3.47 -0.11
C ALA A 29 6.63 -3.30 -1.19
N THR A 30 7.19 -4.41 -1.65
CA THR A 30 8.06 -4.43 -2.84
C THR A 30 7.25 -4.87 -4.05
N PHE A 31 7.71 -4.56 -5.26
CA PHE A 31 7.16 -5.21 -6.45
C PHE A 31 7.74 -6.63 -6.59
N ARG A 32 6.85 -7.59 -6.84
CA ARG A 32 7.18 -8.98 -7.15
C ARG A 32 7.69 -9.11 -8.60
N ASN A 33 7.12 -8.32 -9.51
CA ASN A 33 7.50 -8.31 -10.92
C ASN A 33 8.80 -7.50 -11.13
N ARG A 34 9.95 -8.18 -11.20
CA ARG A 34 11.27 -7.53 -11.42
C ARG A 34 11.57 -7.17 -12.88
N PHE A 35 10.69 -7.52 -13.82
CA PHE A 35 10.92 -7.31 -15.26
C PHE A 35 10.91 -5.82 -15.64
N ASP A 36 10.14 -5.02 -14.92
CA ASP A 36 10.10 -3.56 -15.09
C ASP A 36 11.14 -2.90 -14.19
N ALA A 37 12.35 -2.66 -14.72
CA ALA A 37 13.44 -1.99 -13.99
C ALA A 37 13.10 -0.56 -13.52
N SER A 38 12.03 0.04 -14.04
CA SER A 38 11.47 1.32 -13.62
C SER A 38 10.64 1.23 -12.33
N LEU A 39 10.24 0.02 -11.90
CA LEU A 39 9.43 -0.14 -10.70
C LEU A 39 10.26 0.02 -9.42
N PRO A 40 9.72 0.69 -8.38
CA PRO A 40 10.47 0.92 -7.15
C PRO A 40 10.64 -0.38 -6.36
N GLN A 41 11.87 -0.66 -5.91
CA GLN A 41 12.12 -1.80 -5.02
C GLN A 41 11.32 -1.70 -3.71
N LEU A 42 11.09 -0.48 -3.21
CA LEU A 42 10.31 -0.21 -1.99
C LEU A 42 9.22 0.82 -2.28
N CYS A 43 7.98 0.45 -1.99
CA CYS A 43 6.78 1.27 -2.16
C CYS A 43 5.99 1.34 -0.86
N ARG A 44 5.28 2.44 -0.63
CA ARG A 44 4.31 2.57 0.46
C ARG A 44 2.89 2.59 -0.10
N ILE A 45 1.99 1.77 0.45
CA ILE A 45 0.57 1.78 0.10
C ILE A 45 -0.04 3.11 0.56
N SER A 46 -0.49 3.96 -0.36
CA SER A 46 -1.17 5.22 -0.05
C SER A 46 -2.70 5.11 -0.08
N GLY A 47 -3.27 4.05 -0.68
CA GLY A 47 -4.72 3.84 -0.69
C GLY A 47 -5.15 2.46 -1.17
N LYS A 48 -6.35 2.02 -0.76
CA LYS A 48 -7.03 0.83 -1.29
C LYS A 48 -7.93 1.23 -2.44
N LEU A 49 -7.87 0.51 -3.55
CA LEU A 49 -8.62 0.81 -4.76
C LEU A 49 -9.78 -0.19 -4.96
N PRO A 50 -10.87 0.24 -5.63
CA PRO A 50 -10.78 0.19 -7.09
C PRO A 50 -10.68 -1.19 -7.74
N THR A 51 -10.94 -2.32 -7.06
CA THR A 51 -10.80 -3.69 -7.62
C THR A 51 -11.31 -3.82 -9.07
N ASN A 52 -10.62 -4.61 -9.88
CA ASN A 52 -10.92 -4.80 -11.31
C ASN A 52 -10.91 -6.30 -11.62
N GLY A 53 -11.93 -6.81 -12.32
CA GLY A 53 -12.04 -8.26 -12.58
C GLY A 53 -11.97 -9.14 -11.33
N GLY A 54 -12.41 -8.62 -10.17
CA GLY A 54 -12.28 -9.29 -8.86
C GLY A 54 -10.97 -9.04 -8.11
N MET A 55 -9.88 -8.66 -8.80
CA MET A 55 -8.55 -8.48 -8.17
C MET A 55 -8.47 -7.18 -7.34
N PRO A 56 -7.99 -7.23 -6.07
CA PRO A 56 -7.66 -6.04 -5.30
C PRO A 56 -6.60 -5.19 -5.99
N ARG A 57 -6.82 -3.87 -5.98
CA ARG A 57 -5.86 -2.87 -6.45
C ARG A 57 -5.50 -1.91 -5.32
N TYR A 58 -4.31 -1.33 -5.42
CA TYR A 58 -3.73 -0.41 -4.46
C TYR A 58 -3.17 0.81 -5.19
N ARG A 59 -3.26 1.95 -4.52
CA ARG A 59 -2.46 3.14 -4.82
C ARG A 59 -1.20 3.03 -3.99
N ILE A 60 -0.07 3.22 -4.63
CA ILE A 60 1.24 3.13 -4.00
C ILE A 60 2.06 4.36 -4.37
N ARG A 61 2.97 4.75 -3.48
CA ARG A 61 3.96 5.81 -3.70
C ARG A 61 5.34 5.21 -3.55
N LYS A 62 6.24 5.59 -4.45
CA LYS A 62 7.67 5.30 -4.36
C LYS A 62 8.28 6.10 -3.20
N ASP A 63 9.21 5.51 -2.48
CA ASP A 63 9.97 6.27 -1.48
C ASP A 63 10.91 7.27 -2.20
N GLY A 64 10.85 8.54 -1.81
CA GLY A 64 11.61 9.63 -2.44
C GLY A 64 11.05 10.18 -3.77
N GLU A 65 9.92 9.70 -4.29
CA GLU A 65 9.33 10.21 -5.55
C GLU A 65 7.81 10.46 -5.41
N HIS A 66 7.33 11.57 -5.99
CA HIS A 66 5.91 11.97 -5.89
C HIS A 66 4.97 11.17 -6.82
N THR A 67 5.51 10.27 -7.64
CA THR A 67 4.73 9.50 -8.61
C THR A 67 3.85 8.46 -7.91
N GLU A 68 2.54 8.58 -8.11
CA GLU A 68 1.56 7.58 -7.66
C GLU A 68 1.38 6.50 -8.72
N TYR A 69 1.64 5.25 -8.36
CA TYR A 69 1.39 4.10 -9.20
C TYR A 69 0.14 3.35 -8.73
N VAL A 70 -0.46 2.56 -9.63
CA VAL A 70 -1.52 1.61 -9.30
C VAL A 70 -0.99 0.21 -9.55
N ALA A 71 -1.01 -0.63 -8.51
CA ALA A 71 -0.63 -2.04 -8.59
C ALA A 71 -1.79 -2.93 -8.12
N THR A 72 -1.88 -4.14 -8.64
CA THR A 72 -2.73 -5.22 -8.13
C THR A 72 -2.09 -5.87 -6.90
N GLN A 73 -2.82 -6.78 -6.25
CA GLN A 73 -2.29 -7.53 -5.11
C GLN A 73 -1.18 -8.51 -5.48
N ASP A 74 -1.22 -9.11 -6.68
CA ASP A 74 -0.27 -10.16 -7.10
C ASP A 74 1.09 -9.60 -7.55
N GLU A 75 1.08 -8.38 -8.09
CA GLU A 75 2.29 -7.63 -8.46
C GLU A 75 3.10 -7.16 -7.24
N LEU A 76 2.53 -7.21 -6.04
CA LEU A 76 3.13 -6.75 -4.79
C LEU A 76 3.56 -7.94 -3.91
N SER A 77 4.66 -7.75 -3.19
CA SER A 77 5.16 -8.66 -2.15
C SER A 77 5.28 -7.91 -0.82
N PRO A 78 4.91 -8.51 0.32
CA PRO A 78 5.07 -7.84 1.61
C PRO A 78 6.56 -7.67 1.92
N VAL A 79 6.94 -6.44 2.30
CA VAL A 79 8.20 -6.24 3.01
C VAL A 79 7.94 -6.76 4.41
N SER A 80 8.54 -7.89 4.78
CA SER A 80 8.60 -8.23 6.20
C SER A 80 9.39 -7.12 6.89
N PRO A 81 8.86 -6.42 7.90
CA PRO A 81 9.78 -5.89 8.90
C PRO A 81 10.58 -7.09 9.37
N ALA A 82 11.91 -6.97 9.43
CA ALA A 82 12.69 -7.97 10.15
C ALA A 82 12.07 -8.06 11.55
N PRO A 83 11.83 -9.26 12.11
CA PRO A 83 11.45 -9.37 13.50
C PRO A 83 12.54 -8.66 14.28
N VAL A 84 12.20 -7.50 14.85
CA VAL A 84 13.16 -6.72 15.62
C VAL A 84 13.36 -7.52 16.88
N ASP A 85 14.45 -8.29 16.91
CA ASP A 85 14.80 -9.22 17.97
C ASP A 85 15.21 -8.43 19.22
N PHE A 86 14.24 -7.73 19.80
CA PHE A 86 14.26 -7.30 21.18
C PHE A 86 13.96 -8.50 22.08
N ALA A 87 14.70 -9.60 21.87
CA ALA A 87 14.91 -10.55 22.94
C ALA A 87 15.58 -9.77 24.10
N PRO A 88 14.94 -9.65 25.28
CA PRO A 88 15.68 -9.28 26.46
C PRO A 88 16.66 -10.42 26.69
N LYS A 89 17.94 -10.20 26.33
CA LYS A 89 19.04 -11.09 26.67
C LYS A 89 18.91 -11.43 28.16
N PRO A 90 18.68 -12.71 28.54
CA PRO A 90 18.48 -13.05 29.93
C PRO A 90 19.81 -12.85 30.65
N THR A 91 19.91 -11.76 31.40
CA THR A 91 21.04 -11.45 32.27
C THR A 91 20.99 -12.37 33.49
N THR A 92 21.17 -13.67 33.29
CA THR A 92 21.44 -14.60 34.39
C THR A 92 22.92 -14.50 34.73
N GLN A 93 23.22 -13.48 35.52
CA GLN A 93 24.42 -13.44 36.34
C GLN A 93 24.17 -14.35 37.56
N SER A 94 24.77 -15.54 37.57
CA SER A 94 25.19 -16.26 38.78
C SER A 94 26.15 -17.39 38.45
#